data_AF-A0A2I0I3M1-F1
#
_entry.id   AF-A0A2I0I3M1-F1
#
_cell.length_a   1.000
_cell.length_b   1.000
_cell.length_c   1.000
_cell.angle_alpha   90.00
_cell.angle_beta   90.00
_cell.angle_gamma   90.00
#
_symmetry.space_group_name_H-M   'P 1'
#
loop_
_entity.id
_entity.type
_entity.pdbx_description
1 polymer ?
#
loop_
_entity_poly.entity_id
_entity_poly.type
_entity_poly.pdbx_seq_one_letter_code
_entity_poly.pdbx_strand_id
1 'polypeptide(L)'
;ERVSNIAYNIVNGLCTPVQDQSAPVYITIGDGGNIEGLAINMTEPQPKYSAFREASFGHAIFGIKNRTHAYYSWHRNQDGYAVEGDSLWFYNRYWHPIDESTSA
;
A
#
# COMPACT_ATOMS: atom_id res chain seq x y z
N GLU A 1 -1.13 -1.81 5.20
CA GLU A 1 -2.25 -2.31 6.04
C GLU A 1 -3.47 -2.58 5.16
N ARG A 2 -4.35 -3.51 5.58
CA ARG A 2 -5.61 -3.84 4.89
C ARG A 2 -6.77 -3.23 5.65
N VAL A 3 -7.51 -2.35 4.99
CA VAL A 3 -8.54 -1.52 5.61
C VAL A 3 -9.76 -1.45 4.69
N SER A 4 -10.95 -1.53 5.27
CA SER A 4 -12.22 -1.31 4.56
C SER A 4 -13.04 -0.22 5.25
N ASN A 5 -13.93 0.43 4.49
CA ASN A 5 -14.87 1.43 5.00
C ASN A 5 -16.26 1.20 4.40
N ILE A 6 -16.77 -0.02 4.59
CA ILE A 6 -17.99 -0.51 3.91
C ILE A 6 -19.20 -0.64 4.83
N ALA A 7 -19.05 -0.28 6.12
CA ALA A 7 -20.10 -0.46 7.12
C ALA A 7 -21.15 0.66 7.09
N TYR A 8 -20.90 1.78 6.40
CA TYR A 8 -21.78 2.93 6.41
C TYR A 8 -23.14 2.64 5.76
N ASN A 9 -24.25 2.96 6.44
CA ASN A 9 -25.62 2.75 5.95
C ASN A 9 -26.51 3.98 6.07
N ILE A 10 -25.93 5.18 5.93
CA ILE A 10 -26.58 6.49 6.12
C ILE A 10 -26.82 6.85 7.60
N VAL A 11 -27.47 5.96 8.36
CA VAL A 11 -27.95 6.27 9.73
C VAL A 11 -27.01 5.85 10.85
N ASN A 12 -26.12 4.87 10.61
CA ASN A 12 -25.29 4.29 11.67
C ASN A 12 -24.01 5.09 12.00
N GLY A 13 -23.65 6.08 11.18
CA GLY A 13 -22.42 6.86 11.37
C GLY A 13 -21.11 6.05 11.26
N LEU A 14 -21.14 4.80 10.77
CA LEU A 14 -19.97 3.94 10.65
C LEU A 14 -19.17 4.26 9.37
N CYS A 15 -18.57 5.44 9.32
CA CYS A 15 -17.85 5.98 8.16
C CYS A 15 -16.32 6.07 8.37
N THR A 16 -15.80 5.45 9.42
CA THR A 16 -14.37 5.39 9.70
C THR A 16 -13.77 4.10 9.13
N PRO A 17 -12.67 4.16 8.37
CA PRO A 17 -11.98 2.96 7.91
C PRO A 17 -11.53 2.07 9.08
N VAL A 18 -11.74 0.76 8.96
CA VAL A 18 -11.39 -0.25 9.97
C VAL A 18 -10.48 -1.32 9.37
N GLN A 19 -9.61 -1.90 10.19
CA GLN A 19 -8.77 -3.01 9.75
C GLN A 19 -9.64 -4.19 9.31
N ASP A 20 -9.31 -4.74 8.15
CA ASP A 20 -10.07 -5.82 7.52
C ASP A 20 -9.12 -6.70 6.71
N GLN A 21 -8.83 -7.90 7.23
CA GLN A 21 -7.93 -8.85 6.57
C GLN A 21 -8.46 -9.39 5.23
N SER A 22 -9.76 -9.22 4.95
CA SER A 22 -10.38 -9.58 3.68
C SER A 22 -10.23 -8.47 2.63
N ALA A 23 -9.90 -7.25 3.05
CA ALA A 23 -9.71 -6.12 2.14
C ALA A 23 -8.39 -6.24 1.35
N PRO A 24 -8.32 -5.67 0.15
CA PRO A 24 -7.05 -5.51 -0.55
C PRO A 24 -6.13 -4.50 0.15
N VAL A 25 -4.86 -4.49 -0.23
CA VAL A 25 -3.97 -3.35 0.04
C VAL A 25 -4.11 -2.41 -1.15
N TYR A 26 -4.23 -1.11 -0.88
CA TYR A 26 -4.28 -0.07 -1.90
C TYR A 26 -2.88 0.55 -2.03
N ILE A 27 -2.39 0.64 -3.28
CA ILE A 27 -1.09 1.22 -3.60
C ILE A 27 -1.30 2.30 -4.65
N THR A 28 -0.68 3.47 -4.44
CA THR A 28 -0.65 4.56 -5.41
C THR A 28 0.75 4.62 -6.02
N ILE A 29 0.85 4.45 -7.34
CA ILE A 29 2.13 4.40 -8.10
C ILE A 29 2.05 5.34 -9.33
N GLY A 30 1.54 6.55 -9.10
CA GLY A 30 1.38 7.59 -10.14
C GLY A 30 2.62 8.46 -10.34
N ASP A 31 3.76 8.02 -9.84
CA ASP A 31 5.01 8.74 -9.64
C ASP A 31 6.03 8.51 -10.78
N GLY A 32 5.56 8.23 -11.99
CA GLY A 32 6.42 7.88 -13.12
C GLY A 32 7.23 9.03 -13.74
N GLY A 33 7.11 10.27 -13.25
CA GLY A 33 7.86 11.43 -13.80
C GLY A 33 7.07 12.33 -14.73
N ASN A 34 5.78 12.57 -14.46
CA ASN A 34 4.96 13.49 -15.25
C ASN A 34 5.43 14.96 -15.12
N ILE A 35 4.98 15.83 -16.03
CA ILE A 35 5.38 17.25 -16.10
C ILE A 35 4.74 18.11 -15.00
N GLU A 36 3.59 17.68 -14.47
CA GLU A 36 2.91 18.35 -13.36
C GLU A 36 3.73 18.30 -12.06
N GLY A 37 4.63 17.31 -11.94
CA GLY A 37 5.59 17.19 -10.85
C GLY A 37 5.11 16.31 -9.69
N LEU A 38 5.78 16.43 -8.54
CA LEU A 38 5.52 15.62 -7.34
C LEU A 38 4.39 16.19 -6.48
N ALA A 39 3.54 15.31 -5.96
CA ALA A 39 2.53 15.65 -4.97
C ALA A 39 3.13 15.67 -3.55
N ILE A 40 3.68 16.81 -3.13
CA ILE A 40 4.35 16.96 -1.83
C ILE A 40 3.41 17.26 -0.66
N ASN A 41 2.21 17.78 -0.93
CA ASN A 41 1.25 18.13 0.11
C ASN A 41 0.47 16.89 0.56
N MET A 42 0.63 16.49 1.81
CA MET A 42 -0.05 15.33 2.40
C MET A 42 -0.91 15.76 3.59
N THR A 43 -2.02 15.04 3.82
CA THR A 43 -2.84 15.23 5.01
C THR A 43 -2.05 14.84 6.27
N GLU A 44 -2.01 15.73 7.26
CA GLU A 44 -1.34 15.52 8.54
C GLU A 44 -2.33 15.54 9.73
N PRO A 45 -2.17 14.65 10.74
CA PRO A 45 -1.20 13.56 10.78
C PRO A 45 -1.52 12.46 9.76
N GLN A 46 -0.54 11.62 9.44
CA GLN A 46 -0.76 10.43 8.61
C GLN A 46 -1.99 9.64 9.08
N PRO A 47 -3.03 9.49 8.22
CA PRO A 47 -4.19 8.69 8.58
C PRO A 47 -3.79 7.26 8.83
N LYS A 48 -4.40 6.60 9.83
CA LYS A 48 -4.06 5.23 10.24
C LYS A 48 -4.13 4.20 9.10
N TYR A 49 -4.97 4.42 8.09
CA TYR A 49 -5.09 3.51 6.94
C TYR A 49 -3.94 3.61 5.93
N SER A 50 -3.09 4.65 6.03
CA SER A 50 -1.93 4.86 5.17
C SER A 50 -0.72 4.24 5.85
N ALA A 51 -0.20 3.13 5.34
CA ALA A 51 0.97 2.46 5.92
C ALA A 51 2.29 3.17 5.57
N PHE A 52 2.49 3.47 4.28
CA PHE A 52 3.65 4.17 3.75
C PHE A 52 3.20 5.20 2.70
N ARG A 53 3.92 6.32 2.62
CA ARG A 53 3.70 7.37 1.61
C ARG A 53 4.96 8.21 1.47
N GLU A 54 5.38 8.49 0.25
CA GLU A 54 6.54 9.33 -0.04
C GLU A 54 6.33 10.06 -1.38
N ALA A 55 6.82 11.30 -1.48
CA ALA A 55 6.84 12.07 -2.72
C ALA A 55 8.21 11.99 -3.39
N SER A 56 8.45 10.90 -4.12
CA SER A 56 9.63 10.68 -4.98
C SER A 56 9.15 10.11 -6.31
N PHE A 57 9.90 10.34 -7.39
CA PHE A 57 9.63 9.62 -8.64
C PHE A 57 10.19 8.21 -8.56
N GLY A 58 9.53 7.26 -9.22
CA GLY A 58 9.91 5.86 -9.11
C GLY A 58 9.06 4.93 -9.96
N HIS A 59 9.21 3.65 -9.66
CA HIS A 59 8.40 2.57 -10.20
C HIS A 59 8.33 1.42 -9.19
N ALA A 60 7.34 0.55 -9.33
CA ALA A 60 7.17 -0.61 -8.46
C ALA A 60 7.21 -1.93 -9.25
N ILE A 61 7.65 -2.99 -8.57
CA ILE A 61 7.67 -4.36 -9.06
C ILE A 61 6.78 -5.20 -8.14
N PHE A 62 5.84 -5.93 -8.73
CA PHE A 62 5.01 -6.91 -8.02
C PHE A 62 5.34 -8.33 -8.50
N GLY A 63 6.29 -8.97 -7.82
CA GLY A 63 6.82 -10.28 -8.18
C GLY A 63 6.08 -11.43 -7.52
N ILE A 64 5.16 -12.07 -8.24
CA ILE A 64 4.46 -13.29 -7.79
C ILE A 64 5.47 -14.44 -7.67
N LYS A 65 5.58 -15.05 -6.48
CA LYS A 65 6.49 -16.17 -6.24
C LYS A 65 5.79 -17.52 -6.38
N ASN A 66 4.59 -17.63 -5.82
CA ASN A 66 3.76 -18.83 -5.86
C ASN A 66 2.30 -18.46 -5.49
N ARG A 67 1.44 -19.47 -5.29
CA ARG A 67 0.01 -19.25 -4.95
C ARG A 67 -0.22 -18.51 -3.63
N THR A 68 0.75 -18.51 -2.71
CA THR A 68 0.61 -17.92 -1.38
C THR A 68 1.37 -16.60 -1.21
N HIS A 69 2.45 -16.36 -1.97
CA HIS A 69 3.35 -15.22 -1.78
C HIS A 69 3.57 -14.41 -3.06
N ALA A 70 3.53 -13.09 -2.91
CA ALA A 70 4.09 -12.14 -3.86
C ALA A 70 4.97 -11.13 -3.11
N TYR A 71 6.01 -10.64 -3.76
CA TYR A 71 6.88 -9.61 -3.20
C TYR A 71 6.67 -8.30 -3.94
N TYR A 72 6.31 -7.26 -3.20
CA TYR A 72 6.21 -5.90 -3.69
C TYR A 72 7.48 -5.15 -3.30
N SER A 73 8.05 -4.42 -4.25
CA SER A 73 9.04 -3.39 -3.94
C SER A 73 8.88 -2.16 -4.83
N TRP A 74 9.10 -0.99 -4.23
CA TRP A 74 9.09 0.31 -4.88
C TRP A 74 10.51 0.87 -4.92
N HIS A 75 10.90 1.38 -6.07
CA HIS A 75 12.26 1.82 -6.39
C HIS A 75 12.23 3.29 -6.80
N ARG A 76 12.97 4.12 -6.07
CA ARG A 76 13.06 5.56 -6.34
C ARG A 76 14.09 5.83 -7.43
N ASN A 77 13.82 6.83 -8.26
CA ASN A 77 14.71 7.17 -9.39
C ASN A 77 16.08 7.72 -8.95
N GLN A 78 16.16 8.35 -7.78
CA GLN A 78 17.41 8.89 -7.24
C GLN A 78 18.32 7.83 -6.59
N ASP A 79 17.80 6.63 -6.32
CA ASP A 79 18.58 5.57 -5.67
C ASP A 79 19.25 4.65 -6.71
N GLY A 80 20.09 3.72 -6.23
CA GLY A 80 20.63 2.67 -7.08
C GLY A 80 19.53 1.69 -7.53
N TYR A 81 19.68 1.08 -8.70
CA TYR A 81 18.66 0.19 -9.31
C TYR A 81 18.16 -0.97 -8.45
N ALA A 82 18.94 -1.43 -7.47
CA ALA A 82 18.57 -2.54 -6.58
C ALA A 82 18.08 -2.07 -5.19
N VAL A 83 17.98 -0.75 -4.98
CA VAL A 83 17.59 -0.17 -3.69
C VAL A 83 16.08 -0.03 -3.64
N GLU A 84 15.49 -0.67 -2.65
CA GLU A 84 14.06 -0.63 -2.40
C GLU A 84 13.75 0.51 -1.41
N GLY A 85 12.97 1.50 -1.85
CA GLY A 85 12.50 2.60 -1.01
C GLY A 85 11.35 2.18 -0.08
N ASP A 86 10.53 1.22 -0.53
CA ASP A 86 9.53 0.51 0.27
C ASP A 86 9.40 -0.92 -0.24
N SER A 87 9.07 -1.86 0.65
CA SER A 87 8.84 -3.26 0.28
C SER A 87 7.88 -3.98 1.21
N LEU A 88 7.18 -4.97 0.67
CA LEU A 88 6.18 -5.73 1.41
C LEU A 88 6.00 -7.14 0.83
N TRP A 89 5.94 -8.14 1.69
CA TRP A 89 5.42 -9.45 1.34
C TRP A 89 3.90 -9.45 1.36
N PHE A 90 3.30 -9.88 0.25
CA PHE A 90 1.86 -10.09 0.13
C PHE A 90 1.52 -11.55 0.35
N TYR A 91 0.61 -11.81 1.28
CA TYR A 91 0.04 -13.13 1.49
C TYR A 91 -1.34 -13.22 0.82
N ASN A 92 -1.50 -14.24 -0.03
CA ASN A 92 -2.70 -14.41 -0.83
C ASN A 92 -3.94 -14.60 0.05
N ARG A 93 -4.98 -13.78 -0.15
CA ARG A 93 -6.20 -13.80 0.68
C ARG A 93 -7.06 -15.06 0.56
N TYR A 94 -6.81 -15.91 -0.45
CA TYR A 94 -7.49 -17.19 -0.59
C TYR A 94 -6.64 -18.36 -0.08
N TRP A 95 -5.37 -18.42 -0.48
CA TRP A 95 -4.48 -19.56 -0.18
C TRP A 95 -3.65 -19.39 1.10
N HIS A 96 -3.50 -18.17 1.62
CA HIS A 96 -2.71 -17.85 2.82
C HIS A 96 -3.19 -16.55 3.51
N PRO A 97 -4.40 -16.51 4.09
CA PRO A 97 -5.02 -15.31 4.63
C PRO A 97 -4.51 -14.96 6.04
N ILE A 98 -3.20 -14.88 6.24
CA ILE A 98 -2.59 -14.42 7.49
C ILE A 98 -2.22 -12.94 7.40
N ASP A 99 -2.14 -12.26 8.53
CA ASP A 99 -1.81 -10.84 8.56
C ASP A 99 -0.33 -10.61 8.23
N GLU A 100 -0.07 -9.85 7.16
CA GLU A 100 1.27 -9.45 6.74
C GLU A 100 2.04 -8.65 7.83
N SER A 101 1.33 -7.95 8.72
CA SER A 101 1.95 -7.16 9.79
C SER A 101 2.67 -8.00 10.85
N THR A 102 2.37 -9.30 10.93
CA THR A 102 2.99 -10.22 11.92
C THR A 102 4.39 -10.67 11.54
N SER A 103 4.85 -10.33 10.33
CA SER A 103 6.15 -10.75 9.78
C SER A 103 7.17 -9.60 9.71
N ALA A 104 6.80 -8.41 10.17
CA ALA A 104 7.63 -7.20 10.18
C ALA A 104 8.27 -6.95 11.55
#